data_AF-A0A0G3M4X1-F1
#
_entry.id   AF-A0A0G3M4X1-F1
#
_cell.length_a   1.000
_cell.length_b   1.000
_cell.length_c   1.000
_cell.angle_alpha   90.00
_cell.angle_beta   90.00
_cell.angle_gamma   90.00
#
_symmetry.space_group_name_H-M   'P 1'
#
loop_
_entity.id
_entity.type
_entity.pdbx_description
1 polymer ?
#
loop_
_entity_poly.entity_id
_entity_poly.type
_entity_poly.pdbx_seq_one_letter_code
_entity_poly.pdbx_strand_id
1 'polypeptide(L)'
;MNSESGIEVIEESNYYPFGLKHEGYNVLTGNSAYNYKYNGKELQETGMYDYGARFYMPDIGRWGYRSVSRENAELVAIYLCNE
;
A
#
# COMPACT_ATOMS: atom_id res chain seq x y z
N MET A 1 42.84 -3.99 2.48
CA MET A 1 41.58 -3.51 1.90
C MET A 1 40.47 -3.90 2.85
N ASN A 2 40.04 -2.98 3.73
CA ASN A 2 38.89 -3.23 4.59
C ASN A 2 37.66 -3.11 3.71
N SER A 3 37.14 -4.23 3.23
CA SER A 3 35.77 -4.28 2.74
C SER A 3 34.88 -4.28 3.96
N GLU A 4 34.58 -3.10 4.50
CA GLU A 4 33.31 -2.92 5.17
C GLU A 4 32.26 -3.41 4.17
N SER A 5 31.51 -4.46 4.52
CA SER A 5 30.29 -4.81 3.81
C SER A 5 29.34 -3.64 4.02
N GLY A 6 29.53 -2.59 3.23
CA GLY A 6 28.86 -1.31 3.36
C GLY A 6 27.39 -1.52 3.05
N ILE A 7 26.56 -1.41 4.08
CA ILE A 7 25.12 -1.31 3.89
C ILE A 7 24.88 0.02 3.19
N GLU A 8 24.54 -0.04 1.91
CA GLU A 8 24.20 1.12 1.10
C GLU A 8 22.69 1.33 1.12
N VAL A 9 22.25 2.57 1.33
CA VAL A 9 20.84 2.94 1.17
C VAL A 9 20.54 2.98 -0.32
N ILE A 10 19.74 2.03 -0.79
CA ILE A 10 19.37 1.90 -2.20
C ILE A 10 18.12 2.71 -2.58
N GLU A 11 17.27 3.04 -1.60
CA GLU A 11 16.06 3.83 -1.80
C GLU A 11 15.69 4.56 -0.51
N GLU A 12 15.35 5.84 -0.62
CA GLU A 12 14.63 6.58 0.41
C GLU A 12 13.28 7.01 -0.18
N SER A 13 12.21 6.84 0.57
CA SER A 13 10.86 7.21 0.14
C SER A 13 10.12 7.94 1.25
N ASN A 14 9.60 9.10 0.91
CA ASN A 14 8.76 9.93 1.78
C ASN A 14 7.31 9.81 1.32
N TYR A 15 6.36 9.79 2.26
CA TYR A 15 4.94 9.59 1.96
C TYR A 15 4.08 10.67 2.63
N TYR A 16 3.03 11.10 1.94
CA TYR A 16 1.92 11.84 2.55
C TYR A 16 1.23 10.96 3.60
N PRO A 17 0.47 11.54 4.55
CA PRO A 17 -0.24 10.77 5.59
C PRO A 17 -1.19 9.68 5.03
N PHE A 18 -1.66 9.85 3.79
CA PHE A 18 -2.52 8.90 3.11
C PHE A 18 -1.75 7.89 2.23
N GLY A 19 -0.43 7.87 2.28
CA GLY A 19 0.40 6.85 1.63
C GLY A 19 0.79 7.12 0.18
N LEU A 20 0.44 8.30 -0.36
CA LEU A 20 0.95 8.75 -1.65
C LEU A 20 2.43 9.10 -1.51
N LYS A 21 3.28 8.53 -2.37
CA LYS A 21 4.72 8.80 -2.38
C LYS A 21 4.96 10.24 -2.83
N HIS A 22 5.86 10.94 -2.14
CA HIS A 22 6.35 12.24 -2.58
C HIS A 22 7.32 12.05 -3.75
N GLU A 23 7.11 12.83 -4.80
CA GLU A 23 8.00 12.90 -5.96
C GLU A 23 8.88 14.15 -5.88
N GLY A 24 10.11 14.08 -6.41
CA GLY A 24 10.99 15.24 -6.61
C GLY A 24 12.08 15.50 -5.55
N TYR A 25 12.07 14.80 -4.42
CA TYR A 25 13.12 14.93 -3.38
C TYR A 25 14.04 13.70 -3.25
N ASN A 26 13.58 12.52 -3.69
CA ASN A 26 14.35 11.30 -3.57
C ASN A 26 15.36 11.23 -4.73
N VAL A 27 16.66 11.25 -4.40
CA VAL A 27 17.75 11.22 -5.39
C VAL A 27 18.01 9.80 -5.92
N LEU A 28 17.63 8.80 -5.13
CA LEU A 28 17.82 7.39 -5.44
C LEU A 28 16.60 6.85 -6.20
N THR A 29 16.83 6.33 -7.41
CA THR A 29 15.79 5.72 -8.26
C THR A 29 15.14 4.50 -7.60
N GLY A 30 15.77 3.93 -6.58
CA GLY A 30 15.27 2.76 -5.86
C GLY A 30 15.40 1.47 -6.65
N ASN A 31 14.96 0.38 -6.03
CA ASN A 31 14.94 -0.94 -6.66
C ASN A 31 13.55 -1.19 -7.25
N SER A 32 13.47 -1.34 -8.57
CA SER A 32 12.21 -1.62 -9.28
C SER A 32 11.61 -3.00 -8.95
N ALA A 33 12.40 -3.93 -8.42
CA ALA A 33 11.92 -5.22 -7.94
C ALA A 33 11.32 -5.17 -6.54
N TYR A 34 11.49 -4.06 -5.81
CA TYR A 34 10.99 -3.91 -4.45
C TYR A 34 9.63 -3.18 -4.44
N ASN A 35 8.55 -3.95 -4.35
CA ASN A 35 7.17 -3.44 -4.45
C ASN A 35 6.50 -3.12 -3.11
N TYR A 36 7.15 -3.42 -1.98
CA TYR A 36 6.61 -3.15 -0.65
C TYR A 36 6.92 -1.71 -0.25
N LYS A 37 5.89 -0.87 -0.10
CA LYS A 37 6.06 0.57 0.10
C LYS A 37 5.37 1.01 1.40
N TYR A 38 4.39 1.91 1.33
CA TYR A 38 3.69 2.43 2.51
C TYR A 38 3.07 1.33 3.38
N ASN A 39 3.22 1.43 4.70
CA ASN A 39 2.76 0.45 5.69
C ASN A 39 3.20 -1.00 5.42
N GLY A 40 4.30 -1.19 4.70
CA GLY A 40 4.79 -2.52 4.30
C GLY A 40 3.81 -3.28 3.40
N LYS A 41 2.94 -2.56 2.66
CA LYS A 41 2.03 -3.16 1.69
C LYS A 41 2.59 -3.10 0.29
N GLU A 42 2.24 -4.11 -0.49
CA GLU A 42 2.64 -4.21 -1.88
C GLU A 42 1.82 -3.22 -2.71
N LEU A 43 2.53 -2.37 -3.46
CA LEU A 43 1.93 -1.49 -4.45
C LEU A 43 1.80 -2.25 -5.77
N GLN A 44 0.58 -2.41 -6.26
CA GLN A 44 0.30 -3.04 -7.54
C GLN A 44 0.63 -2.09 -8.71
N GLU A 45 0.81 -2.63 -9.92
CA GLU A 45 1.01 -1.84 -11.14
C GLU A 45 -0.11 -0.82 -11.40
N THR A 46 -1.29 -1.07 -10.84
CA THR A 46 -2.46 -0.18 -10.89
C THR A 46 -2.34 1.06 -9.99
N GLY A 47 -1.28 1.17 -9.19
CA GLY A 47 -1.10 2.26 -8.23
C GLY A 47 -1.90 2.09 -6.92
N MET A 48 -2.48 0.92 -6.69
CA MET A 48 -3.23 0.59 -5.47
C MET A 48 -2.43 -0.35 -4.55
N TYR A 49 -2.53 -0.13 -3.25
CA TYR A 49 -1.95 -1.03 -2.26
C TYR A 49 -2.83 -2.26 -2.03
N ASP A 50 -2.24 -3.45 -2.07
CA ASP A 50 -2.94 -4.69 -1.73
C ASP A 50 -2.92 -4.94 -0.21
N TYR A 51 -4.09 -4.90 0.41
CA TYR A 51 -4.30 -5.23 1.82
C TYR A 51 -4.97 -6.62 2.00
N GLY A 52 -5.04 -7.44 0.95
CA GLY A 52 -5.58 -8.81 0.95
C GLY A 52 -7.11 -8.89 1.02
N ALA A 53 -7.75 -8.05 1.83
CA ALA A 53 -9.20 -7.96 1.94
C ALA A 53 -9.80 -6.71 1.29
N ARG A 54 -9.01 -5.67 0.98
CA ARG A 54 -9.39 -4.48 0.20
C ARG A 54 -8.19 -3.95 -0.60
N PHE A 55 -8.44 -3.21 -1.67
CA PHE A 55 -7.39 -2.39 -2.30
C PHE A 55 -7.43 -1.00 -1.68
N TYR A 56 -6.30 -0.33 -1.51
CA TYR A 56 -6.24 1.02 -0.95
C TYR A 56 -5.66 2.00 -1.98
N MET A 57 -6.37 3.11 -2.15
CA MET A 57 -6.06 4.19 -3.09
C MET A 57 -5.30 5.28 -2.33
N PRO A 58 -3.96 5.38 -2.47
CA PRO A 58 -3.16 6.32 -1.68
C PRO A 58 -3.29 7.77 -2.12
N ASP A 59 -3.67 8.01 -3.37
CA ASP A 59 -3.91 9.31 -4.00
C ASP A 59 -5.06 10.07 -3.32
N ILE A 60 -6.15 9.38 -2.99
CA ILE A 60 -7.35 9.96 -2.34
C ILE A 60 -7.56 9.46 -0.91
N GLY A 61 -6.69 8.57 -0.41
CA GLY A 61 -6.79 7.99 0.94
C GLY A 61 -8.02 7.11 1.16
N ARG A 62 -8.52 6.45 0.10
CA ARG A 62 -9.79 5.71 0.14
C ARG A 62 -9.58 4.21 -0.04
N TRP A 63 -10.41 3.42 0.63
CA TRP A 63 -10.49 1.99 0.38
C TRP A 63 -11.31 1.71 -0.90
N GLY A 64 -10.70 1.00 -1.83
CA GLY A 64 -11.39 0.36 -2.93
C GLY A 64 -12.41 -0.66 -2.43
N TYR A 65 -13.51 -0.81 -3.16
CA TYR A 65 -14.52 -1.81 -2.86
C TYR A 65 -13.93 -3.19 -3.15
N ARG A 66 -13.67 -3.97 -2.10
CA ARG A 66 -13.48 -5.43 -2.25
C ARG A 66 -14.68 -6.10 -1.63
N SER A 67 -15.27 -6.99 -2.43
CA SER A 67 -16.45 -7.77 -2.09
C SER A 67 -16.29 -8.37 -0.70
N VAL A 68 -17.37 -8.23 0.07
CA VAL A 68 -17.57 -8.79 1.40
C VAL A 68 -16.98 -10.20 1.46
N SER A 69 -15.94 -10.38 2.28
CA SER A 69 -15.59 -11.71 2.78
C SER A 69 -16.87 -12.32 3.36
N ARG A 70 -17.10 -13.60 3.11
CA ARG A 70 -18.34 -14.34 3.46
C ARG A 70 -18.83 -14.08 4.90
N GLU A 71 -17.92 -13.69 5.79
CA GLU A 71 -18.10 -13.36 7.20
C GLU A 71 -18.79 -11.99 7.45
N ASN A 72 -18.71 -11.03 6.51
CA ASN A 72 -19.37 -9.71 6.62
C ASN A 72 -20.72 -9.65 5.88
N ALA A 73 -21.09 -10.69 5.12
CA ALA A 73 -22.37 -10.74 4.41
C ALA A 73 -23.53 -10.88 5.39
N GLU A 74 -23.29 -11.57 6.51
CA GLU A 74 -24.29 -11.78 7.55
C GLU A 74 -24.63 -10.47 8.28
N LEU A 75 -23.65 -9.61 8.57
CA LEU A 75 -23.92 -8.31 9.23
C LEU A 75 -24.70 -7.35 8.32
N VAL A 76 -24.44 -7.37 7.01
CA VAL A 76 -25.21 -6.55 6.05
C VAL A 76 -26.61 -7.13 5.82
N ALA A 77 -26.76 -8.46 5.78
CA ALA A 77 -28.06 -9.11 5.66
C ALA A 77 -28.96 -8.88 6.88
N ILE A 78 -28.41 -8.88 8.10
CA ILE A 78 -29.18 -8.61 9.33
C ILE A 78 -29.73 -7.16 9.34
N TYR A 79 -28.98 -6.19 8.81
CA TYR A 79 -29.44 -4.80 8.73
C TYR A 79 -30.46 -4.56 7.62
N LEU A 80 -30.44 -5.36 6.53
CA LEU A 80 -31.35 -5.24 5.40
C LEU A 80 -32.62 -6.11 5.52
N CYS A 81 -32.68 -7.06 6.46
CA CYS A 81 -33.88 -7.86 6.77
C CYS A 81 -34.76 -7.28 7.89
N ASN A 82 -34.47 -6.07 8.39
CA ASN A 82 -35.31 -5.35 9.35
C ASN A 82 -36.13 -4.23 8.68
N GLU A 83 -36.76 -4.55 7.55
CA GLU A 83 -38.04 -3.94 7.10
C GLU A 83 -39.09 -5.05 6.97
#